data_AF-A0A7J6P459-F1
#
_entry.id   AF-A0A7J6P459-F1
#
_cell.length_a   1.000
_cell.length_b   1.000
_cell.length_c   1.000
_cell.angle_alpha   90.00
_cell.angle_beta   90.00
_cell.angle_gamma   90.00
#
_symmetry.space_group_name_H-M   'P 1'
#
loop_
_entity.id
_entity.type
_entity.pdbx_description
1 polymer ?
#
loop_
_entity_poly.entity_id
_entity_poly.type
_entity_poly.pdbx_seq_one_letter_code
_entity_poly.pdbx_strand_id
1 'polypeptide(L)'
;AYRNVRDLVDRAKRKQQVCDIVTADGSVDTQFDANNQERITTRLHFSELVAALGLLRTGGSLVLKMFTLFEPSSKSIIWLVRAMFDRCIVCKPEMSKPGNSEVYVIGLGFGFIRSAVLNRLMALMEDDDLWSGIEAGDEQQLERAIVPDGWMSADFTEAFTKCSVYFSTQQTDYIERNLRLFENFPFEEKQLINAKKRSYPTEFIAKLDLRRLKEEDRIVPAPAIPLDKGGNINSTRSFPTGGRGNKSGTQSSRAEFRRLYDQTQSRRADLAREKPHAGFVPTDGIATPRRGNEAEGPGEKVAAPAIGSNLSKALLEKSGLTGEGLEHG
;
A
#
# COMPACT_ATOMS: atom_id res chain seq x y z
N ALA A 1 8.56 0.34 6.85
CA ALA A 1 8.19 0.98 5.57
C ALA A 1 7.39 2.26 5.82
N TYR A 2 6.27 2.19 6.54
CA TYR A 2 5.31 3.30 6.80
C TYR A 2 5.87 4.60 7.40
N ARG A 3 6.99 4.59 8.15
CA ARG A 3 7.54 5.78 8.82
C ARG A 3 8.11 6.85 7.87
N ASN A 4 8.24 6.57 6.58
CA ASN A 4 8.78 7.51 5.59
C ASN A 4 7.71 8.36 4.88
N VAL A 5 6.41 8.09 5.08
CA VAL A 5 5.32 8.80 4.38
C VAL A 5 5.36 10.30 4.66
N ARG A 6 5.62 10.69 5.92
CA ARG A 6 5.75 12.10 6.32
C ARG A 6 6.90 12.79 5.57
N ASP A 7 8.08 12.18 5.56
CA ASP A 7 9.24 12.72 4.85
C ASP A 7 8.99 12.81 3.33
N LEU A 8 8.31 11.82 2.73
CA LEU A 8 7.93 11.85 1.32
C LEU A 8 7.01 13.04 1.00
N VAL A 9 5.95 13.21 1.80
CA VAL A 9 4.98 14.31 1.64
C VAL A 9 5.66 15.66 1.85
N ASP A 10 6.52 15.78 2.87
CA ASP A 10 7.25 17.02 3.16
C ASP A 10 8.25 17.37 2.06
N ARG A 11 8.92 16.38 1.46
CA ARG A 11 9.80 16.58 0.29
C ARG A 11 9.02 17.06 -0.93
N ALA A 12 7.88 16.45 -1.23
CA ALA A 12 7.05 16.87 -2.35
C ALA A 12 6.53 18.31 -2.18
N LYS A 13 6.07 18.65 -0.96
CA LYS A 13 5.65 20.02 -0.61
C LYS A 13 6.77 21.04 -0.76
N ARG A 14 7.98 20.75 -0.27
CA ARG A 14 9.16 21.63 -0.43
C ARG A 14 9.51 21.88 -1.89
N LYS A 15 9.31 20.88 -2.75
CA LYS A 15 9.51 21.01 -4.20
C LYS A 15 8.31 21.66 -4.91
N GLN A 16 7.24 22.03 -4.20
CA GLN A 16 5.96 22.48 -4.76
C GLN A 16 5.40 21.52 -5.81
N GLN A 17 5.70 20.23 -5.65
CA GLN A 17 5.25 19.18 -6.56
C GLN A 17 3.98 18.54 -6.00
N VAL A 18 2.92 18.61 -6.81
CA VAL A 18 1.69 17.86 -6.61
C VAL A 18 1.53 16.90 -7.78
N CYS A 19 1.07 15.69 -7.49
CA CYS A 19 0.97 14.62 -8.47
C CYS A 19 -0.40 14.64 -9.17
N ASP A 20 -0.42 14.52 -10.50
CA ASP A 20 -1.63 14.23 -11.27
C ASP A 20 -2.15 12.82 -10.98
N ILE A 21 -1.23 11.87 -10.84
CA ILE A 21 -1.51 10.47 -10.59
C ILE A 21 -0.58 9.93 -9.51
N VAL A 22 -1.13 9.14 -8.59
CA VAL A 22 -0.36 8.32 -7.66
C VAL A 22 -0.71 6.87 -7.89
N THR A 23 0.31 6.05 -8.15
CA THR A 23 0.18 4.59 -8.22
C THR A 23 0.85 3.97 -7.00
N ALA A 24 0.13 3.13 -6.28
CA ALA A 24 0.56 2.43 -5.08
C ALA A 24 0.51 0.92 -5.32
N ASP A 25 1.68 0.30 -5.31
CA ASP A 25 1.89 -1.12 -5.66
C ASP A 25 2.79 -1.82 -4.62
N GLY A 26 2.75 -1.35 -3.38
CA GLY A 26 3.49 -1.91 -2.27
C GLY A 26 3.19 -3.39 -2.07
N SER A 27 4.19 -4.16 -1.64
CA SER A 27 3.96 -5.52 -1.18
C SER A 27 4.93 -5.88 -0.07
N VAL A 28 4.48 -6.78 0.80
CA VAL A 28 5.32 -7.48 1.77
C VAL A 28 5.29 -8.98 1.44
N ASP A 29 6.33 -9.70 1.85
CA ASP A 29 6.39 -11.15 1.64
C ASP A 29 5.35 -11.82 2.55
N THR A 30 4.23 -12.28 1.97
CA THR A 30 3.17 -13.02 2.66
C THR A 30 3.14 -14.50 2.27
N GLN A 31 4.21 -15.03 1.66
CA GLN A 31 4.20 -16.40 1.12
C GLN A 31 4.03 -17.49 2.18
N PHE A 32 4.30 -17.17 3.46
CA PHE A 32 4.15 -18.07 4.59
C PHE A 32 2.71 -18.09 5.14
N ASP A 33 1.92 -17.05 4.86
CA ASP A 33 0.53 -16.93 5.28
C ASP A 33 -0.29 -16.18 4.22
N ALA A 34 -0.54 -16.88 3.12
CA ALA A 34 -1.26 -16.30 1.98
C ALA A 34 -2.75 -16.05 2.29
N ASN A 35 -3.33 -16.80 3.23
CA ASN A 35 -4.74 -16.68 3.59
C ASN A 35 -5.02 -15.39 4.33
N ASN A 36 -4.08 -14.93 5.18
CA ASN A 36 -4.19 -13.67 5.90
C ASN A 36 -3.47 -12.51 5.18
N GLN A 37 -3.19 -12.62 3.89
CA GLN A 37 -2.47 -11.60 3.13
C GLN A 37 -3.13 -10.21 3.24
N GLU A 38 -4.46 -10.16 3.15
CA GLU A 38 -5.24 -8.92 3.27
C GLU A 38 -4.93 -8.20 4.58
N ARG A 39 -4.96 -8.94 5.68
CA ARG A 39 -4.69 -8.43 7.02
C ARG A 39 -3.23 -7.99 7.21
N ILE A 40 -2.29 -8.82 6.79
CA ILE A 40 -0.83 -8.56 6.90
C ILE A 40 -0.41 -7.33 6.09
N THR A 41 -1.09 -7.06 4.97
CA THR A 41 -0.74 -5.95 4.07
C THR A 41 -1.54 -4.67 4.36
N THR A 42 -2.51 -4.72 5.27
CA THR A 42 -3.48 -3.62 5.43
C THR A 42 -2.83 -2.31 5.87
N ARG A 43 -1.86 -2.36 6.79
CA ARG A 43 -1.10 -1.16 7.23
C ARG A 43 -0.34 -0.52 6.07
N LEU A 44 0.21 -1.34 5.18
CA LEU A 44 0.92 -0.86 3.99
C LEU A 44 -0.04 -0.13 3.05
N HIS A 45 -1.17 -0.75 2.70
CA HIS A 45 -2.16 -0.12 1.82
C HIS A 45 -2.73 1.17 2.42
N PHE A 46 -2.98 1.20 3.73
CA PHE A 46 -3.39 2.42 4.42
C PHE A 46 -2.32 3.50 4.33
N SER A 47 -1.05 3.15 4.57
CA SER A 47 0.08 4.08 4.44
C SER A 47 0.21 4.65 3.02
N GLU A 48 0.00 3.81 2.01
CA GLU A 48 0.04 4.22 0.60
C GLU A 48 -1.12 5.14 0.23
N LEU A 49 -2.32 4.88 0.74
CA LEU A 49 -3.45 5.80 0.60
C LEU A 49 -3.14 7.15 1.25
N VAL A 50 -2.63 7.17 2.49
CA VAL A 50 -2.27 8.41 3.20
C VAL A 50 -1.19 9.19 2.45
N ALA A 51 -0.18 8.50 1.91
CA ALA A 51 0.83 9.11 1.05
C ALA A 51 0.19 9.74 -0.19
N ALA A 52 -0.70 9.00 -0.89
CA ALA A 52 -1.39 9.51 -2.06
C ALA A 52 -2.20 10.77 -1.76
N LEU A 53 -2.98 10.77 -0.67
CA LEU A 53 -3.79 11.93 -0.26
C LEU A 53 -2.93 13.17 0.06
N GLY A 54 -1.70 12.98 0.55
CA GLY A 54 -0.75 14.06 0.81
C GLY A 54 0.00 14.56 -0.42
N LEU A 55 -0.02 13.81 -1.53
CA LEU A 55 0.74 14.09 -2.76
C LEU A 55 -0.13 14.55 -3.93
N LEU A 56 -1.39 14.12 -3.98
CA LEU A 56 -2.29 14.40 -5.10
C LEU A 56 -2.74 15.86 -5.14
N ARG A 57 -2.80 16.41 -6.36
CA ARG A 57 -3.53 17.66 -6.61
C ARG A 57 -5.03 17.43 -6.66
N THR A 58 -5.82 18.46 -6.43
CA THR A 58 -7.26 18.46 -6.75
C THR A 58 -7.49 18.07 -8.21
N GLY A 59 -8.45 17.17 -8.44
CA GLY A 59 -8.74 16.51 -9.70
C GLY A 59 -7.83 15.31 -10.03
N GLY A 60 -6.81 15.02 -9.20
CA GLY A 60 -5.87 13.93 -9.41
C GLY A 60 -6.48 12.53 -9.27
N SER A 61 -5.71 11.51 -9.64
CA SER A 61 -6.16 10.11 -9.64
C SER A 61 -5.25 9.19 -8.82
N LEU A 62 -5.84 8.19 -8.17
CA LEU A 62 -5.16 7.15 -7.41
C LEU A 62 -5.38 5.79 -8.07
N VAL A 63 -4.33 4.98 -8.15
CA VAL A 63 -4.40 3.54 -8.42
C VAL A 63 -3.74 2.82 -7.25
N LEU A 64 -4.53 2.18 -6.39
CA LEU A 64 -4.06 1.46 -5.21
C LEU A 64 -4.26 -0.04 -5.40
N LYS A 65 -3.18 -0.81 -5.40
CA LYS A 65 -3.27 -2.27 -5.32
C LYS A 65 -3.78 -2.68 -3.93
N MET A 66 -4.71 -3.61 -3.92
CA MET A 66 -5.17 -4.34 -2.72
C MET A 66 -5.26 -5.84 -3.06
N PHE A 67 -5.67 -6.65 -2.09
CA PHE A 67 -5.88 -8.08 -2.29
C PHE A 67 -7.36 -8.45 -2.15
N THR A 68 -7.68 -9.54 -1.46
CA THR A 68 -9.07 -9.84 -1.09
C THR A 68 -9.70 -8.66 -0.34
N LEU A 69 -11.03 -8.61 -0.34
CA LEU A 69 -11.83 -7.53 0.22
C LEU A 69 -12.82 -8.09 1.24
N PHE A 70 -12.32 -8.87 2.20
CA PHE A 70 -13.15 -9.53 3.23
C PHE A 70 -13.09 -8.81 4.57
N GLU A 71 -12.02 -8.07 4.84
CA GLU A 71 -11.73 -7.50 6.14
C GLU A 71 -12.37 -6.10 6.33
N PRO A 72 -12.79 -5.76 7.57
CA PRO A 72 -13.27 -4.42 7.91
C PRO A 72 -12.27 -3.30 7.58
N SER A 73 -10.98 -3.61 7.66
CA SER A 73 -9.89 -2.69 7.30
C SER A 73 -9.91 -2.33 5.80
N SER A 74 -10.10 -3.32 4.92
CA SER A 74 -10.24 -3.10 3.48
C SER A 74 -11.47 -2.29 3.14
N LYS A 75 -12.60 -2.57 3.81
CA LYS A 75 -13.85 -1.80 3.68
C LYS A 75 -13.62 -0.32 4.04
N SER A 76 -12.89 -0.07 5.12
CA SER A 76 -12.55 1.28 5.57
C SER A 76 -11.62 2.02 4.59
N ILE A 77 -10.61 1.34 4.04
CA ILE A 77 -9.71 1.93 3.04
C ILE A 77 -10.49 2.32 1.77
N ILE A 78 -11.35 1.42 1.26
CA ILE A 78 -12.18 1.71 0.08
C ILE A 78 -13.19 2.82 0.38
N TRP A 79 -13.76 2.86 1.58
CA TRP A 79 -14.64 3.95 1.99
C TRP A 79 -13.91 5.30 1.97
N LEU A 80 -12.67 5.35 2.48
CA LEU A 80 -11.86 6.57 2.44
C LEU A 80 -11.58 7.04 1.00
N VAL A 81 -11.28 6.10 0.08
CA VAL A 81 -11.16 6.44 -1.34
C VAL A 81 -12.50 6.96 -1.87
N ARG A 82 -13.61 6.29 -1.59
CA ARG A 82 -14.94 6.75 -2.04
C ARG A 82 -15.31 8.12 -1.48
N ALA A 83 -14.87 8.46 -0.27
CA ALA A 83 -15.20 9.72 0.39
C ALA A 83 -14.34 10.90 -0.10
N MET A 84 -13.12 10.64 -0.58
CA MET A 84 -12.15 11.67 -0.98
C MET A 84 -12.07 11.90 -2.50
N PHE A 85 -12.69 11.03 -3.29
CA PHE A 85 -12.67 11.06 -4.75
C PHE A 85 -14.09 11.08 -5.32
N ASP A 86 -14.28 11.74 -6.46
CA ASP A 86 -15.56 11.81 -7.16
C ASP A 86 -16.08 10.42 -7.57
N ARG A 87 -15.16 9.54 -8.00
CA ARG A 87 -15.46 8.15 -8.36
C ARG A 87 -14.47 7.19 -7.73
N CYS A 88 -15.00 6.06 -7.25
CA CYS A 88 -14.22 4.93 -6.77
C CYS A 88 -14.59 3.70 -7.62
N ILE A 89 -13.59 3.04 -8.19
CA ILE A 89 -13.76 1.86 -9.05
C ILE A 89 -12.86 0.76 -8.48
N VAL A 90 -13.38 -0.46 -8.35
CA VAL A 90 -12.57 -1.63 -8.06
C VAL A 90 -12.48 -2.47 -9.33
N CYS A 91 -11.27 -2.82 -9.75
CA CYS A 91 -11.06 -3.61 -10.96
C CYS A 91 -9.88 -4.58 -10.81
N LYS A 92 -9.84 -5.59 -11.67
CA LYS A 92 -8.68 -6.49 -11.84
C LYS A 92 -8.26 -6.40 -13.31
N PRO A 93 -7.17 -5.68 -13.65
CA PRO A 93 -6.74 -5.54 -15.03
C PRO A 93 -6.26 -6.88 -15.58
N GLU A 94 -6.38 -7.08 -16.90
CA GLU A 94 -5.96 -8.34 -17.57
C GLU A 94 -4.47 -8.67 -17.38
N MET A 95 -3.66 -7.64 -17.11
CA MET A 95 -2.23 -7.79 -16.84
C MET A 95 -1.95 -8.34 -15.42
N SER A 96 -2.93 -8.35 -14.53
CA SER A 96 -2.85 -9.05 -13.24
C SER A 96 -3.19 -10.53 -13.42
N LYS A 97 -2.53 -11.41 -12.66
CA LYS A 97 -2.77 -12.85 -12.78
C LYS A 97 -4.20 -13.17 -12.32
N PRO A 98 -5.02 -13.84 -13.13
CA PRO A 98 -6.43 -13.99 -12.83
C PRO A 98 -6.71 -14.84 -11.58
N GLY A 99 -5.85 -15.82 -11.28
CA GLY A 99 -6.00 -16.70 -10.11
C GLY A 99 -5.40 -16.17 -8.80
N ASN A 100 -4.80 -14.98 -8.78
CA ASN A 100 -4.33 -14.37 -7.52
C ASN A 100 -5.39 -13.44 -6.93
N SER A 101 -5.16 -13.02 -5.69
CA SER A 101 -6.09 -12.17 -4.94
C SER A 101 -5.97 -10.68 -5.28
N GLU A 102 -5.06 -10.27 -6.16
CA GLU A 102 -4.81 -8.84 -6.44
C GLU A 102 -6.02 -8.18 -7.10
N VAL A 103 -6.42 -7.03 -6.57
CA VAL A 103 -7.39 -6.10 -7.16
C VAL A 103 -6.82 -4.69 -7.08
N TYR A 104 -7.41 -3.76 -7.83
CA TYR A 104 -6.99 -2.37 -7.87
C TYR A 104 -8.18 -1.48 -7.55
N VAL A 105 -7.98 -0.60 -6.58
CA VAL A 105 -8.92 0.46 -6.21
C VAL A 105 -8.46 1.74 -6.89
N ILE A 106 -9.32 2.29 -7.75
CA ILE A 106 -9.06 3.49 -8.54
C ILE A 106 -9.93 4.62 -7.98
N GLY A 107 -9.28 5.68 -7.51
CA GLY A 107 -9.93 6.94 -7.17
C GLY A 107 -9.76 7.94 -8.32
N LEU A 108 -10.84 8.51 -8.83
CA LEU A 108 -10.81 9.54 -9.88
C LEU A 108 -11.43 10.84 -9.36
N GLY A 109 -10.77 11.96 -9.65
CA GLY A 109 -11.25 13.28 -9.21
C GLY A 109 -11.04 13.47 -7.71
N PHE A 110 -9.79 13.46 -7.26
CA PHE A 110 -9.47 13.78 -5.87
C PHE A 110 -9.99 15.18 -5.52
N GLY A 111 -10.79 15.31 -4.46
CA GLY A 111 -11.27 16.61 -4.01
C GLY A 111 -10.14 17.43 -3.39
N PHE A 112 -9.97 17.28 -2.08
CA PHE A 112 -8.83 17.80 -1.32
C PHE A 112 -8.82 17.16 0.07
N ILE A 113 -7.72 17.31 0.80
CA ILE A 113 -7.63 16.92 2.20
C ILE A 113 -7.12 18.09 3.05
N ARG A 114 -7.81 18.37 4.17
CA ARG A 114 -7.33 19.36 5.13
C ARG A 114 -6.14 18.81 5.90
N SER A 115 -5.15 19.64 6.19
CA SER A 115 -3.93 19.25 6.92
C SER A 115 -4.22 18.57 8.26
N ALA A 116 -5.26 19.01 8.98
CA ALA A 116 -5.68 18.38 10.23
C ALA A 116 -6.12 16.92 10.04
N VAL A 117 -6.91 16.63 8.99
CA VAL A 117 -7.35 15.27 8.66
C VAL A 117 -6.18 14.42 8.21
N LEU A 118 -5.32 14.95 7.33
CA LEU A 118 -4.12 14.24 6.88
C LEU A 118 -3.20 13.90 8.07
N ASN A 119 -2.98 14.84 8.99
CA ASN A 119 -2.17 14.61 10.19
C ASN A 119 -2.78 13.55 11.12
N ARG A 120 -4.11 13.49 11.23
CA ARG A 120 -4.80 12.43 11.99
C ARG A 120 -4.63 11.06 11.33
N LEU A 121 -4.76 10.97 10.02
CA LEU A 121 -4.50 9.73 9.29
C LEU A 121 -3.03 9.28 9.41
N MET A 122 -2.08 10.23 9.36
CA MET A 122 -0.67 9.95 9.62
C MET A 122 -0.42 9.45 11.05
N ALA A 123 -1.09 10.04 12.06
CA ALA A 123 -0.99 9.56 13.44
C ALA A 123 -1.57 8.14 13.59
N LEU A 124 -2.70 7.86 12.94
CA LEU A 124 -3.30 6.51 12.94
C LEU A 124 -2.36 5.49 12.28
N MET A 125 -1.71 5.86 11.17
CA MET A 125 -0.68 5.03 10.52
C MET A 125 0.50 4.70 11.46
N GLU A 126 0.82 5.59 12.39
CA GLU A 126 1.91 5.47 13.38
C GLU A 126 1.49 4.67 14.64
N ASP A 127 0.21 4.31 14.81
CA ASP A 127 -0.32 3.54 15.95
C ASP A 127 0.07 2.05 15.88
N ASP A 128 1.24 1.71 16.44
CA ASP A 128 1.78 0.34 16.40
C ASP A 128 0.86 -0.69 17.09
N ASP A 129 0.11 -0.31 18.13
CA ASP A 129 -0.80 -1.22 18.86
C ASP A 129 -2.01 -1.60 18.00
N LEU A 130 -2.62 -0.62 17.33
CA LEU A 130 -3.75 -0.88 16.42
C LEU A 130 -3.34 -1.83 15.28
N TRP A 131 -2.25 -1.52 14.58
CA TRP A 131 -1.87 -2.30 13.41
C TRP A 131 -1.34 -3.67 13.77
N SER A 132 -0.59 -3.80 14.89
CA SER A 132 -0.12 -5.11 15.33
C SER A 132 -1.28 -6.02 15.74
N GLY A 133 -2.31 -5.47 16.39
CA GLY A 133 -3.54 -6.20 16.71
C GLY A 133 -4.30 -6.65 15.45
N ILE A 134 -4.49 -5.74 14.49
CA ILE A 134 -5.11 -6.10 13.20
C ILE A 134 -4.28 -7.17 12.50
N GLU A 135 -2.97 -6.99 12.33
CA GLU A 135 -2.08 -7.95 11.65
C GLU A 135 -2.11 -9.34 12.33
N ALA A 136 -2.17 -9.38 13.66
CA ALA A 136 -2.29 -10.60 14.46
C ALA A 136 -3.67 -11.28 14.36
N GLY A 137 -4.71 -10.55 13.95
CA GLY A 137 -6.08 -11.06 13.91
C GLY A 137 -6.79 -11.00 15.26
N ASP A 138 -6.47 -10.00 16.08
CA ASP A 138 -7.19 -9.73 17.32
C ASP A 138 -8.61 -9.25 17.00
N GLU A 139 -9.62 -10.05 17.36
CA GLU A 139 -11.04 -9.77 17.13
C GLU A 139 -11.44 -8.37 17.65
N GLN A 140 -10.93 -7.96 18.81
CA GLN A 140 -11.24 -6.67 19.40
C GLN A 140 -10.69 -5.51 18.56
N GLN A 141 -9.50 -5.66 17.97
CA GLN A 141 -8.91 -4.64 17.11
C GLN A 141 -9.48 -4.69 15.68
N LEU A 142 -9.96 -5.84 15.22
CA LEU A 142 -10.69 -5.97 13.94
C LEU A 142 -12.04 -5.24 14.00
N GLU A 143 -12.73 -5.29 15.15
CA GLU A 143 -13.94 -4.50 15.42
C GLU A 143 -13.66 -3.00 15.59
N ARG A 144 -12.43 -2.64 15.99
CA ARG A 144 -11.96 -1.26 16.07
C ARG A 144 -11.67 -0.73 14.66
N ALA A 145 -12.74 -0.59 13.88
CA ALA A 145 -12.67 -0.18 12.49
C ALA A 145 -11.92 1.16 12.34
N ILE A 146 -11.01 1.22 11.36
CA ILE A 146 -10.29 2.45 10.94
C ILE A 146 -11.27 3.60 10.72
N VAL A 147 -12.44 3.26 10.16
CA VAL A 147 -13.59 4.14 10.00
C VAL A 147 -14.80 3.51 10.70
N PRO A 148 -15.52 4.24 11.57
CA PRO A 148 -16.72 3.70 12.23
C PRO A 148 -17.77 3.25 11.22
N ASP A 149 -18.40 2.10 11.45
CA ASP A 149 -19.45 1.57 10.57
C ASP A 149 -20.62 2.54 10.38
N GLY A 150 -20.96 3.33 11.42
CA GLY A 150 -22.01 4.35 11.32
C GLY A 150 -21.71 5.51 10.36
N TRP A 151 -20.52 5.57 9.77
CA TRP A 151 -20.19 6.53 8.69
C TRP A 151 -20.45 5.95 7.29
N MET A 152 -20.69 4.64 7.20
CA MET A 152 -20.92 3.93 5.96
C MET A 152 -22.43 3.78 5.73
N SER A 153 -22.91 4.14 4.55
CA SER A 153 -24.32 3.90 4.19
C SER A 153 -24.58 2.41 3.98
N ALA A 154 -25.84 2.01 4.10
CA ALA A 154 -26.28 0.66 3.74
C ALA A 154 -25.92 0.35 2.28
N ASP A 155 -26.16 1.28 1.36
CA ASP A 155 -25.84 1.14 -0.06
C ASP A 155 -24.34 0.90 -0.31
N PHE A 156 -23.46 1.61 0.41
CA PHE A 156 -22.02 1.40 0.30
C PHE A 156 -21.63 0.01 0.79
N THR A 157 -22.19 -0.40 1.95
CA THR A 157 -21.91 -1.71 2.55
C THR A 157 -22.38 -2.84 1.63
N GLU A 158 -23.56 -2.71 1.03
CA GLU A 158 -24.07 -3.67 0.05
C GLU A 158 -23.20 -3.71 -1.22
N ALA A 159 -22.79 -2.55 -1.74
CA ALA A 159 -21.91 -2.47 -2.90
C ALA A 159 -20.53 -3.11 -2.63
N PHE A 160 -19.96 -2.89 -1.44
CA PHE A 160 -18.72 -3.54 -1.02
C PHE A 160 -18.89 -5.06 -0.99
N THR A 161 -19.94 -5.58 -0.35
CA THR A 161 -20.21 -7.02 -0.30
C THR A 161 -20.36 -7.63 -1.70
N LYS A 162 -21.13 -6.98 -2.59
CA LYS A 162 -21.29 -7.42 -3.99
C LYS A 162 -19.95 -7.45 -4.73
N CYS A 163 -19.12 -6.43 -4.52
CA CYS A 163 -17.78 -6.33 -5.09
C CYS A 163 -16.88 -7.48 -4.59
N SER A 164 -16.87 -7.75 -3.30
CA SER A 164 -16.07 -8.82 -2.69
C SER A 164 -16.49 -10.21 -3.17
N VAL A 165 -17.79 -10.46 -3.29
CA VAL A 165 -18.32 -11.71 -3.86
C VAL A 165 -17.93 -11.84 -5.32
N TYR A 166 -18.07 -10.77 -6.12
CA TYR A 166 -17.71 -10.82 -7.54
C TYR A 166 -16.24 -11.23 -7.75
N PHE A 167 -15.29 -10.58 -7.09
CA PHE A 167 -13.87 -10.88 -7.29
C PHE A 167 -13.47 -12.25 -6.73
N SER A 168 -14.07 -12.69 -5.62
CA SER A 168 -13.79 -14.01 -5.06
C SER A 168 -14.34 -15.14 -5.95
N THR A 169 -15.53 -14.96 -6.54
CA THR A 169 -16.07 -15.90 -7.55
C THR A 169 -15.15 -15.97 -8.77
N GLN A 170 -14.76 -14.84 -9.34
CA GLN A 170 -13.84 -14.83 -10.50
C GLN A 170 -12.51 -15.52 -10.18
N GLN A 171 -11.93 -15.26 -9.01
CA GLN A 171 -10.70 -15.91 -8.58
C GLN A 171 -10.88 -17.44 -8.47
N THR A 172 -11.98 -17.88 -7.86
CA THR A 172 -12.29 -19.30 -7.67
C THR A 172 -12.44 -20.01 -9.00
N ASP A 173 -13.25 -19.46 -9.91
CA ASP A 173 -13.47 -20.00 -11.26
C ASP A 173 -12.15 -20.18 -12.03
N TYR A 174 -11.25 -19.20 -11.92
CA TYR A 174 -9.94 -19.25 -12.55
C TYR A 174 -9.00 -20.29 -11.92
N ILE A 175 -9.03 -20.44 -10.60
CA ILE A 175 -8.25 -21.48 -9.91
C ILE A 175 -8.75 -22.87 -10.33
N GLU A 176 -10.06 -23.10 -10.31
CA GLU A 176 -10.65 -24.37 -10.74
C GLU A 176 -10.36 -24.68 -12.21
N ARG A 177 -10.44 -23.67 -13.08
CA ARG A 177 -10.01 -23.81 -14.48
C ARG A 177 -8.54 -24.22 -14.58
N ASN A 178 -7.64 -23.57 -13.81
CA ASN A 178 -6.22 -23.91 -13.82
C ASN A 178 -5.96 -25.32 -13.32
N LEU A 179 -6.69 -25.80 -12.31
CA LEU A 179 -6.60 -27.17 -11.82
C LEU A 179 -7.01 -28.18 -12.90
N ARG A 180 -8.14 -27.96 -13.58
CA ARG A 180 -8.57 -28.79 -14.73
C ARG A 180 -7.55 -28.82 -15.86
N LEU A 181 -6.98 -27.67 -16.19
CA LEU A 181 -5.98 -27.55 -17.24
C LEU A 181 -4.63 -28.16 -16.85
N PHE A 182 -4.27 -28.14 -15.57
CA PHE A 182 -2.99 -28.67 -15.09
C PHE A 182 -2.82 -30.16 -15.41
N GLU A 183 -3.91 -30.93 -15.36
CA GLU A 183 -3.90 -32.36 -15.65
C GLU A 183 -3.64 -32.66 -17.12
N ASN A 184 -4.14 -31.82 -18.05
CA ASN A 184 -4.17 -32.12 -19.49
C ASN A 184 -3.86 -30.89 -20.37
N PHE A 185 -2.76 -30.17 -20.12
CA PHE A 185 -2.39 -29.00 -20.93
C PHE A 185 -1.52 -29.36 -22.15
N PRO A 186 -1.98 -29.13 -23.40
CA PRO A 186 -1.21 -29.46 -24.60
C PRO A 186 0.13 -28.72 -24.64
N PHE A 187 1.21 -29.46 -24.93
CA PHE A 187 2.56 -28.91 -24.97
C PHE A 187 2.73 -27.82 -26.05
N GLU A 188 2.14 -28.03 -27.22
CA GLU A 188 2.19 -27.08 -28.35
C GLU A 188 1.51 -25.76 -28.01
N GLU A 189 0.33 -25.82 -27.39
CA GLU A 189 -0.41 -24.64 -26.95
C GLU A 189 0.38 -23.85 -25.88
N LYS A 190 1.04 -24.57 -24.96
CA LYS A 190 1.95 -23.96 -23.97
C LYS A 190 3.10 -23.21 -24.63
N GLN A 191 3.71 -23.79 -25.65
CA GLN A 191 4.79 -23.13 -26.38
C GLN A 191 4.30 -21.87 -27.10
N LEU A 192 3.15 -21.94 -27.77
CA LEU A 192 2.57 -20.80 -28.47
C LEU A 192 2.23 -19.64 -27.51
N ILE A 193 1.62 -19.94 -26.36
CA ILE A 193 1.31 -18.95 -25.32
C ILE A 193 2.60 -18.31 -24.79
N ASN A 194 3.63 -19.11 -24.52
CA ASN A 194 4.91 -18.59 -24.03
C ASN A 194 5.63 -17.73 -25.06
N ALA A 195 5.55 -18.08 -26.35
CA ALA A 195 6.09 -17.27 -27.43
C ALA A 195 5.39 -15.89 -27.49
N LYS A 196 4.05 -15.87 -27.46
CA LYS A 196 3.26 -14.61 -27.43
C LYS A 196 3.57 -13.76 -26.20
N LYS A 197 3.66 -14.37 -25.02
CA LYS A 197 4.02 -13.65 -23.77
C LYS A 197 5.39 -12.98 -23.84
N ARG A 198 6.33 -13.52 -24.63
CA ARG A 198 7.67 -12.95 -24.81
C ARG A 198 7.69 -11.78 -25.80
N SER A 199 6.81 -11.74 -26.79
CA SER A 199 6.75 -10.63 -27.75
C SER A 199 6.03 -9.40 -27.20
N TYR A 200 4.99 -9.61 -26.37
CA TYR A 200 4.11 -8.55 -25.89
C TYR A 200 4.82 -7.36 -25.21
N PRO A 201 5.82 -7.53 -24.32
CA PRO A 201 6.47 -6.39 -23.67
C PRO A 201 7.15 -5.44 -24.66
N THR A 202 7.80 -5.97 -25.69
CA THR A 202 8.49 -5.17 -26.71
C THR A 202 7.48 -4.39 -27.54
N GLU A 203 6.39 -5.04 -27.96
CA GLU A 203 5.28 -4.40 -28.67
C GLU A 203 4.62 -3.30 -27.82
N PHE A 204 4.41 -3.55 -26.53
CA PHE A 204 3.80 -2.61 -25.60
C PHE A 204 4.65 -1.35 -25.40
N ILE A 205 5.97 -1.51 -25.19
CA ILE A 205 6.91 -0.39 -25.06
C ILE A 205 6.94 0.44 -26.34
N ALA A 206 7.02 -0.22 -27.51
CA ALA A 206 7.06 0.46 -28.80
C ALA A 206 5.75 1.21 -29.10
N LYS A 207 4.60 0.58 -28.83
CA LYS A 207 3.28 1.16 -29.10
C LYS A 207 2.98 2.40 -28.27
N LEU A 208 3.46 2.44 -27.03
CA LEU A 208 3.20 3.55 -26.10
C LEU A 208 4.36 4.54 -26.00
N ASP A 209 5.43 4.37 -26.78
CA ASP A 209 6.67 5.16 -26.70
C ASP A 209 7.15 5.34 -25.25
N LEU A 210 7.22 4.22 -24.50
CA LEU A 210 7.59 4.27 -23.09
C LEU A 210 9.08 4.60 -22.96
N ARG A 211 9.36 5.73 -22.31
CA ARG A 211 10.72 6.20 -22.04
C ARG A 211 11.05 6.05 -20.57
N ARG A 212 12.34 5.83 -20.29
CA ARG A 212 12.84 5.80 -18.91
C ARG A 212 12.72 7.20 -18.30
N LEU A 213 12.22 7.28 -17.06
CA LEU A 213 12.23 8.52 -16.27
C LEU A 213 13.67 8.97 -16.04
N LYS A 214 13.97 10.25 -16.34
CA LYS A 214 15.29 10.84 -16.14
C LYS A 214 15.66 10.88 -14.65
N GLU A 215 16.94 10.97 -14.31
CA GLU A 215 17.36 10.87 -12.91
C GLU A 215 16.99 12.13 -12.13
N GLU A 216 17.06 13.29 -12.78
CA GLU A 216 16.68 14.60 -12.24
C GLU A 216 15.17 14.71 -11.91
N ASP A 217 14.33 13.94 -12.61
CA ASP A 217 12.88 13.92 -12.41
C ASP A 217 12.47 13.03 -11.21
N ARG A 218 13.42 12.31 -10.59
CA ARG A 218 13.14 11.41 -9.47
C ARG A 218 13.10 12.17 -8.15
N ILE A 219 12.03 11.95 -7.37
CA ILE A 219 11.91 12.49 -6.01
C ILE A 219 12.75 11.67 -5.03
N VAL A 220 12.77 10.35 -5.22
CA VAL A 220 13.62 9.42 -4.46
C VAL A 220 14.71 8.93 -5.41
N PRO A 221 16.00 9.23 -5.13
CA PRO A 221 17.09 8.74 -5.96
C PRO A 221 17.03 7.21 -5.99
N ALA A 222 17.35 6.60 -7.13
CA ALA A 222 17.43 5.15 -7.14
C ALA A 222 18.42 4.70 -6.06
N PRO A 223 18.09 3.65 -5.28
CA PRO A 223 19.13 2.98 -4.52
C PRO A 223 20.26 2.64 -5.48
N ALA A 224 21.51 2.76 -5.06
CA ALA A 224 22.69 2.37 -5.83
C ALA A 224 22.68 0.84 -6.04
N ILE A 225 21.77 0.36 -6.89
CA ILE A 225 21.66 -1.01 -7.33
C ILE A 225 22.35 -1.01 -8.70
N PRO A 226 23.50 -1.69 -8.84
CA PRO A 226 24.16 -1.85 -10.13
C PRO A 226 23.20 -2.58 -11.10
N LEU A 227 22.55 -1.82 -11.98
CA LEU A 227 21.60 -2.32 -12.97
C LEU A 227 22.31 -3.01 -14.15
N ASP A 228 23.62 -2.83 -14.28
CA ASP A 228 24.53 -3.46 -15.24
C ASP A 228 24.63 -4.99 -15.06
N LYS A 229 24.15 -5.54 -13.94
CA LYS A 229 24.12 -6.99 -13.66
C LYS A 229 22.75 -7.64 -13.79
N GLY A 230 21.84 -7.08 -14.58
CA GLY A 230 20.55 -7.72 -14.89
C GLY A 230 19.62 -7.90 -13.67
N GLY A 231 19.81 -7.08 -12.65
CA GLY A 231 19.02 -7.13 -11.42
C GLY A 231 17.58 -6.66 -11.67
N ASN A 232 16.62 -7.52 -11.35
CA ASN A 232 15.19 -7.21 -11.44
C ASN A 232 14.85 -6.12 -10.41
N ILE A 233 14.22 -5.02 -10.84
CA ILE A 233 13.83 -3.87 -9.99
C ILE A 233 12.73 -4.23 -8.98
N ASN A 234 12.05 -5.35 -9.17
CA ASN A 234 11.25 -5.98 -8.13
C ASN A 234 12.19 -6.57 -7.07
N SER A 235 12.46 -5.76 -6.04
CA SER A 235 13.28 -6.09 -4.85
C SER A 235 12.77 -7.33 -4.15
N THR A 236 13.24 -8.45 -4.67
CA THR A 236 13.02 -9.81 -4.22
C THR A 236 14.16 -10.70 -4.75
N ARG A 237 14.94 -10.21 -5.74
CA ARG A 237 16.11 -10.88 -6.33
C ARG A 237 17.44 -10.11 -6.19
N SER A 238 17.45 -8.92 -5.60
CA SER A 238 18.55 -7.95 -5.75
C SER A 238 19.70 -8.09 -4.73
N PHE A 239 19.60 -8.99 -3.75
CA PHE A 239 20.71 -9.27 -2.84
C PHE A 239 21.47 -10.53 -3.30
N PRO A 240 22.81 -10.47 -3.43
CA PRO A 240 23.65 -11.61 -3.82
C PRO A 240 23.83 -12.65 -2.71
N THR A 241 23.04 -12.58 -1.63
CA THR A 241 22.96 -13.67 -0.65
C THR A 241 22.04 -14.75 -1.19
N GLY A 242 22.62 -15.78 -1.80
CA GLY A 242 21.97 -17.05 -2.15
C GLY A 242 20.67 -16.85 -2.92
N GLY A 243 20.72 -17.02 -4.24
CA GLY A 243 19.53 -16.92 -5.09
C GLY A 243 18.32 -17.53 -4.39
N ARG A 244 17.19 -16.83 -4.41
CA ARG A 244 15.91 -17.45 -4.05
C ARG A 244 15.71 -18.59 -5.04
N GLY A 245 16.31 -19.74 -4.75
CA GLY A 245 15.89 -21.01 -5.27
C GLY A 245 14.39 -21.02 -5.08
N ASN A 246 13.67 -21.45 -6.12
CA ASN A 246 12.24 -21.61 -6.03
C ASN A 246 11.92 -22.16 -4.65
N LYS A 247 11.31 -21.35 -3.77
CA LYS A 247 10.69 -21.84 -2.54
C LYS A 247 9.41 -22.57 -2.98
N SER A 248 9.60 -23.55 -3.85
CA SER A 248 8.64 -24.53 -4.30
C SER A 248 8.49 -25.49 -3.13
N GLY A 249 7.28 -25.51 -2.60
CA GLY A 249 6.89 -26.22 -1.41
C GLY A 249 5.43 -25.85 -1.16
N THR A 250 4.72 -26.68 -0.40
CA THR A 250 3.37 -26.38 0.04
C THR A 250 3.38 -25.16 0.97
N GLN A 251 2.21 -24.57 1.25
CA GLN A 251 2.09 -23.51 2.25
C GLN A 251 2.64 -23.96 3.62
N SER A 252 2.42 -25.22 4.00
CA SER A 252 2.98 -25.80 5.23
C SER A 252 4.51 -25.78 5.24
N SER A 253 5.18 -26.16 4.14
CA SER A 253 6.65 -26.08 4.05
C SER A 253 7.17 -24.65 4.20
N ARG A 254 6.44 -23.66 3.66
CA ARG A 254 6.83 -22.24 3.77
C ARG A 254 6.64 -21.71 5.19
N ALA A 255 5.54 -22.09 5.85
CA ALA A 255 5.28 -21.74 7.24
C ALA A 255 6.33 -22.34 8.19
N GLU A 256 6.69 -23.61 8.00
CA GLU A 256 7.74 -24.28 8.78
C GLU A 256 9.10 -23.61 8.60
N PHE A 257 9.47 -23.30 7.35
CA PHE A 257 10.69 -22.56 7.06
C PHE A 257 10.72 -21.20 7.77
N ARG A 258 9.59 -20.47 7.77
CA ARG A 258 9.49 -19.18 8.46
C ARG A 258 9.67 -19.33 9.96
N ARG A 259 9.03 -20.33 10.58
CA ARG A 259 9.19 -20.64 12.00
C ARG A 259 10.65 -20.90 12.38
N LEU A 260 11.35 -21.74 11.61
CA LEU A 260 12.77 -22.05 11.84
C LEU A 260 13.65 -20.81 11.64
N TYR A 261 13.34 -19.98 10.64
CA TYR A 261 14.03 -18.72 10.40
C TYR A 261 13.87 -17.77 11.60
N ASP A 262 12.65 -17.55 12.08
CA ASP A 262 12.36 -16.65 13.20
C ASP A 262 13.02 -17.16 14.49
N GLN A 263 12.98 -18.47 14.77
CA GLN A 263 13.73 -19.08 15.88
C GLN A 263 15.24 -18.81 15.78
N THR A 264 15.80 -18.91 14.57
CA THR A 264 17.21 -18.64 14.33
C THR A 264 17.55 -17.16 14.55
N GLN A 265 16.68 -16.24 14.11
CA GLN A 265 16.88 -14.81 14.35
C GLN A 265 16.77 -14.45 15.83
N SER A 266 15.78 -14.99 16.55
CA SER A 266 15.66 -14.78 18.01
C SER A 266 16.90 -15.28 18.72
N ARG A 267 17.37 -16.50 18.40
CA ARG A 267 18.61 -17.04 18.98
C ARG A 267 19.84 -16.19 18.67
N ARG A 268 19.92 -15.59 17.47
CA ARG A 268 20.99 -14.64 17.12
C ARG A 268 20.91 -13.36 17.95
N ALA A 269 19.70 -12.83 18.15
CA ALA A 269 19.49 -11.64 18.98
C ALA A 269 19.82 -11.91 20.45
N ASP A 270 19.52 -13.10 20.96
CA ASP A 270 19.86 -13.50 22.33
C ASP A 270 21.36 -13.68 22.49
N LEU A 271 22.03 -14.36 21.55
CA LEU A 271 23.49 -14.48 21.53
C LEU A 271 24.21 -13.13 21.40
N ALA A 272 23.66 -12.19 20.64
CA ALA A 272 24.19 -10.83 20.53
C ALA A 272 24.07 -10.05 21.85
N ARG A 273 23.00 -10.30 22.63
CA ARG A 273 22.83 -9.75 23.98
C ARG A 273 23.78 -10.40 25.00
N GLU A 274 24.06 -11.70 24.87
CA GLU A 274 24.97 -12.44 25.75
C GLU A 274 26.46 -12.17 25.48
N LYS A 275 26.85 -11.80 24.25
CA LYS A 275 28.24 -11.53 23.87
C LYS A 275 28.38 -10.22 23.06
N PRO A 276 28.33 -9.05 23.73
CA PRO A 276 28.35 -7.74 23.07
C PRO A 276 29.67 -7.38 22.34
N HIS A 277 30.71 -8.22 22.39
CA HIS A 277 31.99 -8.00 21.71
C HIS A 277 32.31 -8.99 20.59
N ALA A 278 31.37 -9.86 20.21
CA ALA A 278 31.53 -10.75 19.06
C ALA A 278 30.96 -10.13 17.76
N GLY A 279 31.44 -8.93 17.39
CA GLY A 279 31.42 -8.41 16.01
C GLY A 279 30.11 -8.38 15.21
N PHE A 280 28.93 -8.59 15.83
CA PHE A 280 27.66 -8.54 15.13
C PHE A 280 27.04 -7.16 15.32
N VAL A 281 27.12 -6.32 14.30
CA VAL A 281 26.44 -5.02 14.26
C VAL A 281 24.97 -5.28 13.88
N PRO A 282 24.00 -5.04 14.78
CA PRO A 282 22.61 -4.94 14.38
C PRO A 282 22.50 -3.72 13.46
N THR A 283 21.90 -3.87 12.28
CA THR A 283 21.55 -2.74 11.43
C THR A 283 20.38 -1.99 12.07
N ASP A 284 20.68 -1.19 13.09
CA ASP A 284 19.76 -0.19 13.60
C ASP A 284 19.73 1.00 12.63
N GLY A 285 18.52 1.48 12.37
CA GLY A 285 18.27 2.61 11.49
C GLY A 285 19.08 3.84 11.92
N ILE A 286 19.73 4.45 10.92
CA ILE A 286 20.53 5.66 11.06
C ILE A 286 19.66 6.76 11.70
N ALA A 287 19.92 7.04 12.98
CA ALA A 287 19.45 8.22 13.67
C ALA A 287 20.35 9.40 13.28
N THR A 288 19.77 10.41 12.62
CA THR A 288 20.44 11.69 12.37
C THR A 288 20.26 12.65 13.55
N PRO A 289 21.29 13.41 13.94
CA PRO A 289 21.25 14.30 15.10
C PRO A 289 20.48 15.60 14.82
N ARG A 290 19.78 16.09 15.85
CA ARG A 290 19.07 17.38 15.89
C ARG A 290 20.04 18.55 16.05
N ARG A 291 19.77 19.67 15.36
CA ARG A 291 20.21 21.04 15.74
C ARG A 291 19.01 22.00 15.58
N GLY A 292 18.82 22.90 16.56
CA GLY A 292 17.89 24.06 16.52
C GLY A 292 18.40 25.15 15.56
N ASN A 293 17.79 26.32 15.39
CA ASN A 293 16.73 27.05 16.09
C ASN A 293 16.22 28.17 15.13
N GLU A 294 15.10 28.81 15.49
CA GLU A 294 14.69 30.20 15.18
C GLU A 294 13.90 30.58 13.89
N ALA A 295 13.22 31.73 14.01
CA ALA A 295 11.83 32.02 13.64
C ALA A 295 11.67 33.13 12.57
N GLU A 296 10.45 33.33 12.05
CA GLU A 296 9.72 34.63 11.94
C GLU A 296 8.52 34.62 10.95
N GLY A 297 7.40 35.24 11.39
CA GLY A 297 6.71 36.32 10.64
C GLY A 297 5.60 36.01 9.61
N PRO A 298 4.37 36.58 9.72
CA PRO A 298 3.19 36.16 8.95
C PRO A 298 2.85 37.04 7.73
N GLY A 299 2.05 36.49 6.80
CA GLY A 299 1.42 37.21 5.70
C GLY A 299 0.00 36.69 5.41
N GLU A 300 -0.95 37.61 5.24
CA GLU A 300 -2.40 37.42 5.33
C GLU A 300 -3.11 37.17 3.96
N LYS A 301 -4.09 36.25 3.99
CA LYS A 301 -5.33 35.99 3.19
C LYS A 301 -5.46 36.43 1.72
N VAL A 302 -6.08 35.55 0.90
CA VAL A 302 -7.39 35.76 0.22
C VAL A 302 -8.08 34.40 -0.02
N ALA A 303 -9.37 34.29 0.29
CA ALA A 303 -10.21 33.11 0.11
C ALA A 303 -11.08 33.18 -1.16
N ALA A 304 -11.37 32.02 -1.76
CA ALA A 304 -12.43 31.82 -2.76
C ALA A 304 -13.12 30.44 -2.50
N PRO A 305 -14.40 30.28 -2.88
CA PRO A 305 -15.39 29.54 -2.08
C PRO A 305 -15.33 28.02 -2.26
N ALA A 306 -15.57 27.32 -1.14
CA ALA A 306 -15.43 25.88 -1.00
C ALA A 306 -16.70 25.10 -1.39
N ILE A 307 -16.55 24.16 -2.32
CA ILE A 307 -17.46 23.01 -2.47
C ILE A 307 -16.70 21.79 -1.92
N GLY A 308 -16.95 21.48 -0.66
CA GLY A 308 -16.31 20.38 0.07
C GLY A 308 -16.43 20.49 1.59
N SER A 309 -17.41 21.26 2.09
CA SER A 309 -17.55 21.63 3.49
C SER A 309 -18.10 20.52 4.38
N ASN A 310 -18.70 19.46 3.85
CA ASN A 310 -19.51 18.57 4.68
C ASN A 310 -18.72 17.43 5.34
N LEU A 311 -17.70 16.87 4.67
CA LEU A 311 -16.93 15.74 5.23
C LEU A 311 -15.95 16.19 6.31
N SER A 312 -15.19 17.27 6.10
CA SER A 312 -14.24 17.68 7.15
C SER A 312 -14.90 18.37 8.33
N LYS A 313 -16.07 18.98 8.15
CA LYS A 313 -16.86 19.51 9.27
C LYS A 313 -17.42 18.36 10.11
N ALA A 314 -17.95 17.31 9.48
CA ALA A 314 -18.38 16.08 10.17
C ALA A 314 -17.23 15.34 10.89
N LEU A 315 -16.02 15.33 10.32
CA LEU A 315 -14.82 14.76 10.96
C LEU A 315 -14.34 15.57 12.18
N LEU A 316 -14.50 16.90 12.14
CA LEU A 316 -14.11 17.80 13.23
C LEU A 316 -15.15 17.78 14.37
N GLU A 317 -16.44 17.84 14.05
CA GLU A 317 -17.54 17.87 15.01
C GLU A 317 -17.63 16.58 15.84
N LYS A 318 -17.28 15.41 15.27
CA LYS A 318 -17.28 14.12 16.00
C LYS A 318 -16.00 13.83 16.79
N SER A 319 -14.99 14.72 16.74
CA SER A 319 -13.70 14.56 17.44
C SER A 319 -13.61 15.25 18.81
N GLY A 320 -14.72 15.79 19.33
CA GLY A 320 -14.81 16.31 20.70
C GLY A 320 -14.15 17.68 20.93
N LEU A 321 -13.89 18.45 19.88
CA LEU A 321 -13.40 19.83 19.97
C LEU A 321 -14.56 20.82 19.79
N THR A 322 -15.48 20.88 20.76
CA THR A 322 -16.34 22.05 20.95
C THR A 322 -15.66 22.95 21.97
N GLY A 323 -14.84 23.87 21.49
CA GLY A 323 -14.27 24.96 22.27
C GLY A 323 -14.43 26.25 21.47
N GLU A 324 -15.14 27.19 22.05
CA GLU A 324 -15.47 28.52 21.52
C GLU A 324 -14.28 29.16 20.78
N GLY A 325 -14.45 29.46 19.49
CA GLY A 325 -13.40 30.06 18.68
C GLY A 325 -13.69 30.18 17.18
N LEU A 326 -14.97 30.16 16.78
CA LEU A 326 -15.40 30.44 15.40
C LEU A 326 -16.48 31.53 15.42
N GLU A 327 -16.17 32.66 16.07
CA GLU A 327 -16.66 33.96 15.61
C GLU A 327 -15.50 34.66 14.90
N HIS A 328 -15.74 35.02 13.63
CA HIS A 328 -14.89 35.75 12.69
C HIS A 328 -13.95 34.97 11.77
N GLY A 329 -14.27 35.03 10.46
CA GLY A 329 -13.30 35.06 9.36
C GLY A 329 -13.37 33.91 8.38
#